data_AF-A0A0N5BB87-F1
#
_entry.id   AF-A0A0N5BB87-F1
#
_cell.length_a   1.000
_cell.length_b   1.000
_cell.length_c   1.000
_cell.angle_alpha   90.00
_cell.angle_beta   90.00
_cell.angle_gamma   90.00
#
_symmetry.space_group_name_H-M   'P 1'
#
loop_
_entity.id
_entity.type
_entity.pdbx_description
1 polymer ?
#
loop_
_entity_poly.entity_id
_entity_poly.type
_entity_poly.pdbx_seq_one_letter_code
_entity_poly.pdbx_strand_id
1 'polypeptide(L)'
;MGVIRSKPCSPLVKDHVYGWEAIQYIRMLKRDIHSVESHILLSKLKHEKPDGLPAYMREDSFKLWNRYCMAELFSDFERAITSRNCAPQDVPQYAYFIVEELDVGTVYEKLNQYGLPRNISLFLDNPGEFPVVFPEENMPEWKELYLHLHTSDIEGRLPPSLEVLHLELLWPDMILPYERLLAGLGRLKVLSARCCDTIANIPNIANLLPALEAVICHCPTNDCRCYRYLSGILPSMIGILPAKGSGRSHTTWVGHIYYKDVKILESICEVSLPRHLEYHLEFLELGAERKRRQQKRQQ
;
A
#
# COMPACT_ATOMS: atom_id res chain seq x y z
N MET A 1 31.29 3.09 -32.49
CA MET A 1 31.53 2.92 -31.04
C MET A 1 30.84 4.07 -30.33
N GLY A 2 29.66 3.83 -29.78
CA GLY A 2 28.87 4.85 -29.11
C GLY A 2 29.55 5.30 -27.83
N VAL A 3 29.73 6.61 -27.67
CA VAL A 3 30.17 7.23 -26.43
C VAL A 3 29.25 6.76 -25.31
N ILE A 4 29.76 5.94 -24.39
CA ILE A 4 29.08 5.60 -23.14
C ILE A 4 28.99 6.92 -22.37
N ARG A 5 27.90 7.66 -22.57
CA ARG A 5 27.53 8.77 -21.68
C ARG A 5 27.56 8.17 -20.29
N SER A 6 28.43 8.67 -19.42
CA SER A 6 28.54 8.22 -18.04
C SER A 6 27.19 8.46 -17.37
N LYS A 7 26.38 7.39 -17.35
CA LYS A 7 25.06 7.33 -16.73
C LYS A 7 25.18 7.73 -15.26
N PRO A 8 24.12 8.28 -14.65
CA PRO A 8 24.16 8.70 -13.25
C PRO A 8 24.66 7.53 -12.38
N CYS A 9 25.83 7.75 -11.75
CA CYS A 9 26.39 6.87 -10.74
C CYS A 9 26.02 7.46 -9.37
N SER A 10 25.47 6.64 -8.50
CA SER A 10 25.18 6.99 -7.10
C SER A 10 26.35 7.77 -6.47
N PRO A 11 26.10 8.86 -5.72
CA PRO A 11 27.13 9.58 -4.98
C PRO A 11 27.97 8.67 -4.08
N LEU A 12 27.33 7.63 -3.52
CA LEU A 12 27.98 6.62 -2.68
C LEU A 12 29.11 5.89 -3.40
N VAL A 13 29.02 5.68 -4.73
CA VAL A 13 30.05 4.96 -5.50
C VAL A 13 31.40 5.71 -5.48
N LYS A 14 31.37 7.04 -5.30
CA LYS A 14 32.57 7.88 -5.20
C LYS A 14 33.06 8.05 -3.77
N ASP A 15 32.34 7.49 -2.80
CA ASP A 15 32.71 7.58 -1.40
C ASP A 15 33.87 6.63 -1.08
N HIS A 16 34.83 7.10 -0.29
CA HIS A 16 36.04 6.36 0.06
C HIS A 16 35.80 5.28 1.12
N VAL A 17 34.77 5.43 1.96
CA VAL A 17 34.42 4.48 3.03
C VAL A 17 33.43 3.46 2.49
N TYR A 18 32.36 3.92 1.84
CA TYR A 18 31.22 3.07 1.47
C TYR A 18 31.16 2.72 -0.02
N GLY A 19 32.09 3.24 -0.84
CA GLY A 19 32.04 3.06 -2.30
C GLY A 19 32.05 1.60 -2.74
N TRP A 20 32.90 0.77 -2.14
CA TRP A 20 32.95 -0.66 -2.47
C TRP A 20 31.64 -1.37 -2.12
N GLU A 21 31.10 -1.12 -0.93
CA GLU A 21 29.84 -1.73 -0.49
C GLU A 21 28.66 -1.28 -1.36
N ALA A 22 28.55 0.02 -1.65
CA ALA A 22 27.52 0.55 -2.54
C ALA A 22 27.61 -0.08 -3.94
N ILE A 23 28.82 -0.29 -4.48
CA ILE A 23 29.02 -1.00 -5.75
C ILE A 23 28.50 -2.44 -5.66
N GLN A 24 28.81 -3.19 -4.60
CA GLN A 24 28.32 -4.56 -4.44
C GLN A 24 26.80 -4.60 -4.31
N TYR A 25 26.23 -3.69 -3.53
CA TYR A 25 24.78 -3.59 -3.35
C TYR A 25 24.07 -3.24 -4.68
N ILE A 26 24.57 -2.24 -5.43
CA ILE A 26 24.03 -1.90 -6.76
C ILE A 26 24.16 -3.09 -7.72
N ARG A 27 25.28 -3.82 -7.71
CA ARG A 27 25.45 -5.03 -8.54
C ARG A 27 24.45 -6.12 -8.16
N MET A 28 24.16 -6.29 -6.88
CA MET A 28 23.14 -7.23 -6.40
C MET A 28 21.76 -6.82 -6.91
N LEU A 29 21.35 -5.56 -6.76
CA LEU A 29 20.07 -5.06 -7.28
C LEU A 29 19.97 -5.25 -8.81
N LYS A 30 21.07 -4.99 -9.53
CA LYS A 30 21.14 -5.20 -10.99
C LYS A 30 21.13 -6.66 -11.44
N ARG A 31 21.29 -7.64 -10.53
CA ARG A 31 21.04 -9.06 -10.88
C ARG A 31 19.55 -9.38 -10.92
N ASP A 32 18.73 -8.53 -10.31
CA ASP A 32 17.29 -8.71 -10.19
C ASP A 32 16.54 -7.48 -10.72
N ILE A 33 16.79 -7.15 -12.00
CA ILE A 33 16.25 -5.94 -12.65
C ILE A 33 14.73 -5.97 -12.85
N HIS A 34 14.10 -7.11 -12.66
CA HIS A 34 12.66 -7.30 -12.85
C HIS A 34 11.86 -7.15 -11.55
N SER A 35 12.52 -6.95 -10.40
CA SER A 35 11.82 -6.74 -9.14
C SER A 35 11.53 -5.26 -8.91
N VAL A 36 10.33 -4.95 -8.38
CA VAL A 36 9.96 -3.58 -8.00
C VAL A 36 10.95 -3.03 -6.99
N GLU A 37 11.41 -3.85 -6.06
CA GLU A 37 12.37 -3.51 -5.02
C GLU A 37 13.66 -2.95 -5.64
N SER A 38 14.23 -3.63 -6.64
CA SER A 38 15.42 -3.15 -7.34
C SER A 38 15.20 -1.81 -8.02
N HIS A 39 14.05 -1.62 -8.66
CA HIS A 39 13.69 -0.34 -9.30
C HIS A 39 13.65 0.81 -8.29
N ILE A 40 13.01 0.59 -7.14
CA ILE A 40 12.88 1.58 -6.07
C ILE A 40 14.23 1.85 -5.41
N LEU A 41 14.98 0.81 -5.04
CA LEU A 41 16.24 0.96 -4.32
C LEU A 41 17.32 1.59 -5.20
N LEU A 42 17.38 1.27 -6.49
CA LEU A 42 18.26 1.97 -7.44
C LEU A 42 17.89 3.45 -7.58
N SER A 43 16.58 3.77 -7.61
CA SER A 43 16.08 5.15 -7.58
C SER A 43 16.56 5.91 -6.34
N LYS A 44 16.40 5.30 -5.15
CA LYS A 44 16.83 5.87 -3.87
C LYS A 44 18.33 6.14 -3.85
N LEU A 45 19.13 5.24 -4.41
CA LEU A 45 20.59 5.41 -4.56
C LEU A 45 21.00 6.48 -5.56
N LYS A 46 20.06 7.14 -6.27
CA LYS A 46 20.33 8.03 -7.41
C LYS A 46 21.13 7.32 -8.51
N HIS A 47 20.93 6.02 -8.63
CA HIS A 47 21.54 5.18 -9.67
C HIS A 47 20.55 5.01 -10.83
N GLU A 48 21.07 4.75 -12.02
CA GLU A 48 20.22 4.49 -13.18
C GLU A 48 19.30 3.27 -12.97
N LYS A 49 17.99 3.47 -13.22
CA LYS A 49 16.97 2.41 -13.20
C LYS A 49 17.12 1.48 -14.42
N PRO A 50 16.71 0.21 -14.34
CA PRO A 50 16.64 -0.67 -15.50
C PRO A 50 15.70 -0.11 -16.59
N ASP A 51 16.05 -0.31 -17.87
CA ASP A 51 15.24 0.18 -19.01
C ASP A 51 13.88 -0.56 -19.16
N GLY A 52 13.76 -1.77 -18.60
CA GLY A 52 12.53 -2.58 -18.65
C GLY A 52 11.64 -2.40 -17.42
N LEU A 53 10.33 -2.57 -17.58
CA LEU A 53 9.38 -2.53 -16.46
C LEU A 53 9.64 -3.66 -15.46
N PRO A 54 9.35 -3.46 -14.15
CA PRO A 54 9.33 -4.56 -13.21
C PRO A 54 8.29 -5.60 -13.64
N ALA A 55 8.56 -6.87 -13.37
CA ALA A 55 7.66 -7.99 -13.62
C ALA A 55 7.08 -8.57 -12.33
N TYR A 56 7.72 -8.31 -11.18
CA TYR A 56 7.25 -8.85 -9.92
C TYR A 56 7.63 -8.00 -8.70
N MET A 57 6.95 -8.26 -7.59
CA MET A 57 7.27 -7.77 -6.24
C MET A 57 7.33 -8.98 -5.29
N ARG A 58 8.12 -8.90 -4.22
CA ARG A 58 8.14 -9.88 -3.14
C ARG A 58 7.04 -9.56 -2.13
N GLU A 59 6.38 -10.60 -1.64
CA GLU A 59 5.33 -10.52 -0.61
C GLU A 59 5.83 -9.85 0.67
N ASP A 60 7.11 -10.03 1.03
CA ASP A 60 7.71 -9.37 2.19
C ASP A 60 7.85 -7.85 2.04
N SER A 61 7.89 -7.35 0.80
CA SER A 61 7.95 -5.92 0.46
C SER A 61 6.55 -5.34 0.23
N PHE A 62 5.54 -6.19 0.05
CA PHE A 62 4.13 -5.81 0.04
C PHE A 62 3.60 -5.70 1.48
N LYS A 63 3.88 -4.57 2.14
CA LYS A 63 3.51 -4.38 3.55
C LYS A 63 2.09 -3.90 3.78
N LEU A 64 1.37 -3.45 2.75
CA LEU A 64 0.00 -2.94 2.90
C LEU A 64 -0.89 -3.93 3.67
N TRP A 65 -0.90 -5.21 3.25
CA TRP A 65 -1.63 -6.27 3.95
C TRP A 65 -1.14 -6.50 5.38
N ASN A 66 0.18 -6.60 5.57
CA ASN A 66 0.78 -6.83 6.88
C ASN A 66 0.42 -5.72 7.88
N ARG A 67 0.34 -4.45 7.45
CA ARG A 67 -0.05 -3.34 8.33
C ARG A 67 -1.47 -3.50 8.87
N TYR A 68 -2.39 -4.00 8.05
CA TYR A 68 -3.77 -4.28 8.49
C TYR A 68 -3.86 -5.52 9.39
N CYS A 69 -3.13 -6.60 9.06
CA CYS A 69 -3.10 -7.79 9.91
C CYS A 69 -2.43 -7.56 11.27
N MET A 70 -1.53 -6.59 11.35
CA MET A 70 -0.84 -6.19 12.57
C MET A 70 -1.48 -4.97 13.24
N ALA A 71 -2.66 -4.54 12.78
CA ALA A 71 -3.38 -3.45 13.40
C ALA A 71 -3.74 -3.79 14.85
N GLU A 72 -3.56 -2.82 15.75
CA GLU A 72 -3.82 -3.02 17.18
C GLU A 72 -5.31 -2.91 17.45
N LEU A 73 -5.85 -3.82 18.27
CA LEU A 73 -7.26 -3.79 18.65
C LEU A 73 -7.52 -2.51 19.45
N PHE A 74 -8.46 -1.69 18.98
CA PHE A 74 -8.70 -0.37 19.57
C PHE A 74 -9.13 -0.44 21.04
N SER A 75 -9.85 -1.49 21.45
CA SER A 75 -10.24 -1.68 22.85
C SER A 75 -9.05 -1.93 23.80
N ASP A 76 -7.95 -2.48 23.30
CA ASP A 76 -6.71 -2.62 24.07
C ASP A 76 -6.09 -1.25 24.36
N PHE A 77 -6.10 -0.37 23.36
CA PHE A 77 -5.68 1.02 23.51
C PHE A 77 -6.59 1.81 24.46
N GLU A 78 -7.92 1.70 24.36
CA GLU A 78 -8.88 2.35 25.28
C GLU A 78 -8.61 1.93 26.74
N ARG A 79 -8.35 0.63 26.95
CA ARG A 79 -7.99 0.08 28.27
C ARG A 79 -6.64 0.60 28.76
N ALA A 80 -5.65 0.74 27.87
CA ALA A 80 -4.34 1.29 28.21
C ALA A 80 -4.40 2.77 28.62
N ILE A 81 -5.20 3.60 27.92
CA ILE A 81 -5.47 4.99 28.32
C ILE A 81 -6.14 5.03 29.68
N THR A 82 -7.21 4.24 29.88
CA THR A 82 -7.99 4.26 31.12
C THR A 82 -7.14 3.85 32.32
N SER A 83 -6.20 2.92 32.12
CA SER A 83 -5.23 2.49 33.15
C SER A 83 -4.05 3.45 33.34
N ARG A 84 -4.02 4.61 32.65
CA ARG A 84 -2.92 5.60 32.64
C ARG A 84 -1.57 5.03 32.20
N ASN A 85 -1.58 3.95 31.43
CA ASN A 85 -0.37 3.32 30.89
C ASN A 85 0.05 3.90 29.54
N CYS A 86 -0.83 4.66 28.88
CA CYS A 86 -0.58 5.36 27.63
C CYS A 86 -1.15 6.77 27.67
N ALA A 87 -0.57 7.68 26.88
CA ALA A 87 -1.11 9.01 26.65
C ALA A 87 -2.01 9.02 25.39
N PRO A 88 -2.94 9.97 25.26
CA PRO A 88 -3.76 10.13 24.05
C PRO A 88 -2.96 10.36 22.76
N GLN A 89 -1.67 10.67 22.83
CA GLN A 89 -0.79 10.78 21.66
C GLN A 89 -0.22 9.44 21.19
N ASP A 90 -0.37 8.36 21.97
CA ASP A 90 0.15 7.02 21.67
C ASP A 90 -0.83 6.20 20.81
N VAL A 91 -1.66 6.90 20.02
CA VAL A 91 -2.67 6.30 19.16
C VAL A 91 -2.01 5.36 18.15
N PRO A 92 -2.50 4.11 18.01
CA PRO A 92 -2.00 3.21 17.00
C PRO A 92 -2.13 3.82 15.61
N GLN A 93 -1.09 3.73 14.79
CA GLN A 93 -1.14 4.20 13.41
C GLN A 93 -2.19 3.43 12.59
N TYR A 94 -2.39 2.16 12.92
CA TYR A 94 -3.40 1.27 12.35
C TYR A 94 -4.21 0.70 13.50
N ALA A 95 -5.49 1.07 13.56
CA ALA A 95 -6.41 0.59 14.58
C ALA A 95 -7.39 -0.42 13.98
N TYR A 96 -7.62 -1.51 14.71
CA TYR A 96 -8.57 -2.56 14.36
C TYR A 96 -9.81 -2.45 15.24
N PHE A 97 -10.98 -2.44 14.61
CA PHE A 97 -12.28 -2.41 15.27
C PHE A 97 -13.08 -3.66 14.92
N ILE A 98 -13.69 -4.24 15.94
CA ILE A 98 -14.73 -5.24 15.80
C ILE A 98 -16.06 -4.49 15.94
N VAL A 99 -16.87 -4.51 14.88
CA VAL A 99 -18.15 -3.83 14.81
C VAL A 99 -19.24 -4.90 14.92
N GLU A 100 -19.66 -5.16 16.16
CA GLU A 100 -20.74 -6.10 16.50
C GLU A 100 -22.13 -5.42 16.47
N GLU A 101 -22.18 -4.10 16.67
CA GLU A 101 -23.40 -3.29 16.63
C GLU A 101 -23.60 -2.69 15.23
N LEU A 102 -24.86 -2.55 14.79
CA LEU A 102 -25.27 -2.17 13.43
C LEU A 102 -24.88 -0.73 12.99
N ASP A 103 -24.13 0.01 13.81
CA ASP A 103 -23.84 1.43 13.61
C ASP A 103 -22.34 1.75 13.67
N VAL A 104 -21.74 1.91 12.48
CA VAL A 104 -20.35 2.37 12.31
C VAL A 104 -20.16 3.80 12.83
N GLY A 105 -21.24 4.56 13.05
CA GLY A 105 -21.20 5.89 13.65
C GLY A 105 -20.61 5.91 15.05
N THR A 106 -20.84 4.87 15.85
CA THR A 106 -20.20 4.73 17.16
C THR A 106 -18.66 4.67 17.04
N VAL A 107 -18.15 4.03 15.98
CA VAL A 107 -16.73 4.01 15.66
C VAL A 107 -16.25 5.40 15.25
N TYR A 108 -17.01 6.12 14.42
CA TYR A 108 -16.66 7.49 14.02
C TYR A 108 -16.60 8.45 15.21
N GLU A 109 -17.58 8.39 16.12
CA GLU A 109 -17.64 9.22 17.33
C GLU A 109 -16.45 8.95 18.25
N LYS A 110 -16.17 7.66 18.52
CA LYS A 110 -14.98 7.27 19.28
C LYS A 110 -13.72 7.82 18.62
N LEU A 111 -13.58 7.67 17.30
CA LEU A 111 -12.42 8.15 16.56
C LEU A 111 -12.24 9.67 16.66
N ASN A 112 -13.32 10.42 16.50
CA ASN A 112 -13.30 11.88 16.59
C ASN A 112 -12.90 12.37 17.99
N GLN A 113 -13.25 11.63 19.06
CA GLN A 113 -12.92 12.01 20.43
C GLN A 113 -11.41 12.06 20.71
N TYR A 114 -10.62 11.13 20.16
CA TYR A 114 -9.18 11.07 20.44
C TYR A 114 -8.31 11.58 19.27
N GLY A 115 -8.89 12.20 18.24
CA GLY A 115 -8.14 12.71 17.08
C GLY A 115 -7.43 11.60 16.28
N LEU A 116 -8.16 10.50 16.06
CA LEU A 116 -7.64 9.16 15.79
C LEU A 116 -7.18 8.92 14.33
N PRO A 117 -6.58 7.74 14.02
CA PRO A 117 -5.61 7.61 12.95
C PRO A 117 -6.26 7.66 11.57
N ARG A 118 -5.43 7.95 10.57
CA ARG A 118 -5.84 8.01 9.16
C ARG A 118 -6.12 6.64 8.55
N ASN A 119 -5.77 5.55 9.24
CA ASN A 119 -5.77 4.20 8.69
C ASN A 119 -6.51 3.24 9.63
N ILE A 120 -7.57 2.61 9.14
CA ILE A 120 -8.50 1.81 9.95
C ILE A 120 -8.73 0.45 9.32
N SER A 121 -8.86 -0.56 10.18
CA SER A 121 -9.36 -1.87 9.82
C SER A 121 -10.66 -2.16 10.58
N LEU A 122 -11.72 -2.46 9.85
CA LEU A 122 -13.03 -2.79 10.39
C LEU A 122 -13.35 -4.25 10.10
N PHE A 123 -13.75 -4.96 11.13
CA PHE A 123 -14.35 -6.27 11.05
C PHE A 123 -15.84 -6.13 11.31
N LEU A 124 -16.63 -6.31 10.25
CA LEU A 124 -18.08 -6.18 10.30
C LEU A 124 -18.69 -7.57 10.48
N ASP A 125 -18.91 -7.96 11.74
CA ASP A 125 -19.49 -9.24 12.11
C ASP A 125 -20.94 -9.03 12.52
N ASN A 126 -21.81 -9.06 11.52
CA ASN A 126 -23.23 -8.85 11.73
C ASN A 126 -24.02 -10.12 11.36
N PRO A 127 -24.34 -10.97 12.35
CA PRO A 127 -25.20 -12.12 12.15
C PRO A 127 -26.70 -11.76 12.11
N GLY A 128 -27.06 -10.48 12.27
CA GLY A 128 -28.43 -10.01 12.38
C GLY A 128 -29.16 -9.77 11.06
N GLU A 129 -30.46 -9.50 11.14
CA GLU A 129 -31.35 -9.23 9.99
C GLU A 129 -31.28 -7.78 9.45
N PHE A 130 -30.46 -6.92 10.05
CA PHE A 130 -30.39 -5.49 9.71
C PHE A 130 -29.07 -5.15 9.02
N PRO A 131 -29.02 -4.14 8.15
CA PRO A 131 -27.80 -3.71 7.49
C PRO A 131 -26.81 -3.08 8.48
N VAL A 132 -25.51 -3.23 8.20
CA VAL A 132 -24.47 -2.38 8.81
C VAL A 132 -24.47 -1.03 8.10
N VAL A 133 -24.71 0.05 8.83
CA VAL A 133 -24.86 1.39 8.24
C VAL A 133 -23.59 2.21 8.43
N PHE A 134 -23.03 2.71 7.33
CA PHE A 134 -22.00 3.74 7.33
C PHE A 134 -22.65 5.14 7.33
N PRO A 135 -22.50 5.96 8.39
CA PRO A 135 -23.15 7.26 8.45
C PRO A 135 -22.65 8.22 7.37
N GLU A 136 -23.56 9.06 6.87
CA GLU A 136 -23.21 10.14 5.94
C GLU A 136 -22.63 11.39 6.64
N GLU A 137 -22.92 11.55 7.93
CA GLU A 137 -22.47 12.67 8.76
C GLU A 137 -21.24 12.28 9.59
N ASN A 138 -20.45 13.30 9.99
CA ASN A 138 -19.25 13.12 10.83
C ASN A 138 -18.22 12.11 10.27
N MET A 139 -18.20 11.93 8.95
CA MET A 139 -17.25 11.04 8.29
C MET A 139 -15.81 11.45 8.61
N PRO A 140 -14.98 10.55 9.13
CA PRO A 140 -13.60 10.83 9.43
C PRO A 140 -12.75 10.93 8.14
N GLU A 141 -11.65 11.69 8.20
CA GLU A 141 -10.73 11.86 7.06
C GLU A 141 -9.77 10.65 6.89
N TRP A 142 -10.31 9.44 6.83
CA TRP A 142 -9.51 8.24 6.61
C TRP A 142 -8.87 8.24 5.21
N LYS A 143 -7.61 7.82 5.15
CA LYS A 143 -6.87 7.59 3.92
C LYS A 143 -6.86 6.12 3.53
N GLU A 144 -6.79 5.23 4.52
CA GLU A 144 -6.67 3.81 4.31
C GLU A 144 -7.77 3.08 5.09
N LEU A 145 -8.54 2.24 4.42
CA LEU A 145 -9.58 1.43 5.04
C LEU A 145 -9.46 -0.03 4.62
N TYR A 146 -9.46 -0.91 5.60
CA TYR A 146 -9.58 -2.34 5.42
C TYR A 146 -10.93 -2.80 5.93
N LEU A 147 -11.73 -3.43 5.08
CA LEU A 147 -13.03 -3.98 5.43
C LEU A 147 -12.96 -5.49 5.37
N HIS A 148 -13.12 -6.14 6.52
CA HIS A 148 -13.35 -7.57 6.63
C HIS A 148 -14.85 -7.79 6.86
N LEU A 149 -15.51 -8.37 5.87
CA LEU A 149 -16.95 -8.41 5.75
C LEU A 149 -17.48 -9.82 5.97
N HIS A 150 -18.27 -9.99 7.03
CA HIS A 150 -19.08 -11.18 7.31
C HIS A 150 -20.56 -10.96 6.94
N THR A 151 -20.89 -9.85 6.27
CA THR A 151 -22.25 -9.57 5.82
C THR A 151 -22.22 -8.86 4.46
N SER A 152 -23.24 -9.13 3.64
CA SER A 152 -23.48 -8.40 2.38
C SER A 152 -24.36 -7.17 2.57
N ASP A 153 -25.08 -7.07 3.69
CA ASP A 153 -26.07 -6.02 3.91
C ASP A 153 -25.38 -4.79 4.51
N ILE A 154 -24.92 -3.92 3.62
CA ILE A 154 -24.19 -2.70 3.96
C ILE A 154 -24.91 -1.51 3.33
N GLU A 155 -25.19 -0.51 4.16
CA GLU A 155 -25.80 0.74 3.74
C GLU A 155 -24.90 1.94 4.00
N GLY A 156 -25.26 3.08 3.40
CA GLY A 156 -24.51 4.32 3.50
C GLY A 156 -23.31 4.39 2.55
N ARG A 157 -22.32 5.21 2.92
CA ARG A 157 -21.16 5.54 2.07
C ARG A 157 -19.87 5.49 2.86
N LEU A 158 -18.81 5.02 2.20
CA LEU A 158 -17.46 5.07 2.75
C LEU A 158 -16.90 6.52 2.72
N PRO A 159 -15.93 6.86 3.58
CA PRO A 159 -15.35 8.20 3.60
C PRO A 159 -14.73 8.61 2.24
N PRO A 160 -15.09 9.79 1.67
CA PRO A 160 -14.62 10.21 0.35
C PRO A 160 -13.13 10.59 0.31
N SER A 161 -12.47 10.70 1.47
CA SER A 161 -11.04 10.95 1.60
C SER A 161 -10.17 9.72 1.32
N LEU A 162 -10.76 8.53 1.22
CA LEU A 162 -10.03 7.28 1.04
C LEU A 162 -9.15 7.30 -0.22
N GLU A 163 -7.88 6.94 -0.03
CA GLU A 163 -6.89 6.72 -1.09
C GLU A 163 -6.63 5.22 -1.29
N VAL A 164 -6.81 4.40 -0.25
CA VAL A 164 -6.65 2.95 -0.27
C VAL A 164 -7.85 2.26 0.37
N LEU A 165 -8.39 1.26 -0.32
CA LEU A 165 -9.47 0.41 0.18
C LEU A 165 -9.10 -1.05 -0.04
N HIS A 166 -9.16 -1.84 1.03
CA HIS A 166 -9.06 -3.29 0.95
C HIS A 166 -10.40 -3.92 1.29
N LEU A 167 -10.86 -4.86 0.46
CA LEU A 167 -12.08 -5.64 0.66
C LEU A 167 -11.74 -7.12 0.86
N GLU A 168 -11.98 -7.60 2.07
CA GLU A 168 -11.92 -9.03 2.40
C GLU A 168 -13.32 -9.55 2.68
N LEU A 169 -13.84 -10.39 1.77
CA LEU A 169 -15.11 -11.08 1.94
C LEU A 169 -14.85 -12.42 2.60
N LEU A 170 -15.61 -12.75 3.65
CA LEU A 170 -15.54 -14.07 4.26
C LEU A 170 -16.02 -15.16 3.31
N TRP A 171 -17.11 -14.89 2.59
CA TRP A 171 -17.72 -15.83 1.63
C TRP A 171 -17.50 -15.37 0.18
N PRO A 172 -16.96 -16.23 -0.70
CA PRO A 172 -16.68 -15.86 -2.10
C PRO A 172 -17.91 -15.47 -2.93
N ASP A 173 -19.08 -15.99 -2.56
CA ASP A 173 -20.37 -15.77 -3.23
C ASP A 173 -21.15 -14.56 -2.67
N MET A 174 -20.58 -13.86 -1.68
CA MET A 174 -21.16 -12.64 -1.13
C MET A 174 -21.27 -11.55 -2.20
N ILE A 175 -22.48 -11.01 -2.38
CA ILE A 175 -22.75 -9.93 -3.34
C ILE A 175 -22.86 -8.63 -2.57
N LEU A 176 -21.91 -7.72 -2.78
CA LEU A 176 -21.96 -6.38 -2.20
C LEU A 176 -22.69 -5.40 -3.12
N PRO A 177 -23.34 -4.36 -2.57
CA PRO A 177 -23.89 -3.25 -3.34
C PRO A 177 -22.77 -2.30 -3.80
N TYR A 178 -21.86 -2.77 -4.65
CA TYR A 178 -20.62 -2.07 -5.04
C TYR A 178 -20.84 -0.66 -5.57
N GLU A 179 -21.89 -0.44 -6.38
CA GLU A 179 -22.19 0.90 -6.91
C GLU A 179 -22.46 1.90 -5.79
N ARG A 180 -23.19 1.49 -4.74
CA ARG A 180 -23.49 2.32 -3.58
C ARG A 180 -22.28 2.45 -2.67
N LEU A 181 -21.61 1.33 -2.37
CA LEU A 181 -20.47 1.28 -1.45
C LEU A 181 -19.28 2.11 -1.96
N LEU A 182 -19.02 2.08 -3.26
CA LEU A 182 -17.90 2.77 -3.90
C LEU A 182 -18.30 4.17 -4.44
N ALA A 183 -19.58 4.55 -4.35
CA ALA A 183 -20.03 5.86 -4.81
C ALA A 183 -19.29 6.99 -4.09
N GLY A 184 -18.78 7.95 -4.86
CA GLY A 184 -18.14 9.15 -4.31
C GLY A 184 -16.67 8.97 -3.89
N LEU A 185 -16.09 7.77 -4.04
CA LEU A 185 -14.67 7.49 -3.77
C LEU A 185 -13.74 8.03 -4.87
N GLY A 186 -13.91 9.29 -5.25
CA GLY A 186 -13.17 9.93 -6.35
C GLY A 186 -11.68 10.16 -6.09
N ARG A 187 -11.18 9.87 -4.88
CA ARG A 187 -9.76 9.95 -4.51
C ARG A 187 -9.08 8.59 -4.37
N LEU A 188 -9.83 7.50 -4.52
CA LEU A 188 -9.33 6.16 -4.31
C LEU A 188 -8.33 5.79 -5.42
N LYS A 189 -7.07 5.55 -5.03
CA LYS A 189 -5.97 5.21 -5.93
C LYS A 189 -5.68 3.71 -5.95
N VAL A 190 -5.87 3.05 -4.81
CA VAL A 190 -5.54 1.63 -4.65
C VAL A 190 -6.76 0.88 -4.14
N LEU A 191 -7.24 -0.08 -4.94
CA LEU A 191 -8.23 -1.05 -4.51
C LEU A 191 -7.55 -2.42 -4.35
N SER A 192 -7.76 -3.07 -3.23
CA SER A 192 -7.20 -4.39 -2.96
C SER A 192 -8.32 -5.36 -2.57
N ALA A 193 -8.24 -6.59 -3.03
CA ALA A 193 -9.18 -7.64 -2.62
C ALA A 193 -8.50 -9.00 -2.51
N ARG A 194 -9.03 -9.83 -1.63
CA ARG A 194 -8.53 -11.20 -1.43
C ARG A 194 -8.79 -12.11 -2.64
N CYS A 195 -9.98 -12.00 -3.23
CA CYS A 195 -10.44 -12.85 -4.32
C CYS A 195 -10.58 -12.06 -5.63
N CYS A 196 -10.28 -12.72 -6.76
CA CYS A 196 -10.51 -12.13 -8.08
C CYS A 196 -11.98 -11.87 -8.38
N ASP A 197 -12.88 -12.64 -7.76
CA ASP A 197 -14.32 -12.54 -8.01
C ASP A 197 -14.91 -11.27 -7.41
N THR A 198 -14.40 -10.83 -6.25
CA THR A 198 -14.73 -9.53 -5.66
C THR A 198 -14.47 -8.40 -6.66
N ILE A 199 -13.31 -8.39 -7.30
CA ILE A 199 -12.95 -7.34 -8.28
C ILE A 199 -13.79 -7.49 -9.57
N ALA A 200 -13.98 -8.72 -10.05
CA ALA A 200 -14.72 -8.98 -11.28
C ALA A 200 -16.21 -8.61 -11.18
N ASN A 201 -16.77 -8.63 -9.97
CA ASN A 201 -18.17 -8.28 -9.71
C ASN A 201 -18.40 -6.77 -9.52
N ILE A 202 -17.37 -5.94 -9.49
CA ILE A 202 -17.54 -4.47 -9.42
C ILE A 202 -17.94 -3.97 -10.81
N PRO A 203 -19.16 -3.45 -11.01
CA PRO A 203 -19.59 -2.99 -12.31
C PRO A 203 -18.87 -1.69 -12.68
N ASN A 204 -18.41 -1.59 -13.94
CA ASN A 204 -17.84 -0.38 -14.52
C ASN A 204 -16.85 0.36 -13.59
N ILE A 205 -15.84 -0.36 -13.12
CA ILE A 205 -14.90 0.12 -12.10
C ILE A 205 -14.22 1.44 -12.50
N ALA A 206 -13.98 1.66 -13.80
CA ALA A 206 -13.39 2.90 -14.31
C ALA A 206 -14.27 4.13 -14.07
N ASN A 207 -15.60 3.99 -14.15
CA ASN A 207 -16.53 5.08 -13.88
C ASN A 207 -16.76 5.28 -12.38
N LEU A 208 -16.81 4.21 -11.60
CA LEU A 208 -16.97 4.30 -10.14
C LEU A 208 -15.73 4.91 -9.46
N LEU A 209 -14.53 4.54 -9.94
CA LEU A 209 -13.25 4.89 -9.32
C LEU A 209 -12.33 5.60 -10.35
N PRO A 210 -12.61 6.87 -10.71
CA PRO A 210 -11.89 7.55 -11.79
C PRO A 210 -10.41 7.86 -11.47
N ALA A 211 -10.04 7.89 -10.19
CA ALA A 211 -8.67 8.12 -9.72
C ALA A 211 -7.87 6.83 -9.51
N LEU A 212 -8.42 5.66 -9.87
CA LEU A 212 -7.79 4.38 -9.63
C LEU A 212 -6.46 4.26 -10.41
N GLU A 213 -5.38 4.01 -9.66
CA GLU A 213 -4.02 3.86 -10.19
C GLU A 213 -3.50 2.43 -10.05
N ALA A 214 -4.02 1.65 -9.09
CA ALA A 214 -3.68 0.25 -8.91
C ALA A 214 -4.83 -0.60 -8.38
N VAL A 215 -4.85 -1.86 -8.81
CA VAL A 215 -5.70 -2.91 -8.24
C VAL A 215 -4.84 -4.10 -7.83
N ILE A 216 -5.01 -4.56 -6.59
CA ILE A 216 -4.27 -5.68 -6.02
C ILE A 216 -5.22 -6.85 -5.81
N CYS A 217 -4.88 -8.01 -6.38
CA CYS A 217 -5.64 -9.24 -6.23
C CYS A 217 -4.75 -10.29 -5.56
N HIS A 218 -5.14 -10.79 -4.37
CA HIS A 218 -4.39 -11.80 -3.62
C HIS A 218 -4.70 -13.25 -4.03
N CYS A 219 -5.35 -13.46 -5.17
CA CYS A 219 -5.62 -14.81 -5.67
C CYS A 219 -4.29 -15.48 -6.08
N PRO A 220 -3.93 -16.66 -5.52
CA PRO A 220 -2.63 -17.29 -5.72
C PRO A 220 -2.56 -18.12 -7.02
N THR A 221 -3.23 -17.69 -8.09
CA THR A 221 -3.35 -18.46 -9.34
C THR A 221 -2.95 -17.63 -10.55
N ASN A 222 -2.21 -18.23 -11.49
CA ASN A 222 -1.86 -17.57 -12.75
C ASN A 222 -3.09 -17.33 -13.65
N ASP A 223 -4.22 -17.97 -13.35
CA ASP A 223 -5.48 -17.88 -14.10
C ASP A 223 -6.43 -16.83 -13.52
N CYS A 224 -5.89 -15.75 -12.95
CA CYS A 224 -6.67 -14.68 -12.36
C CYS A 224 -7.60 -14.02 -13.39
N ARG A 225 -8.92 -14.14 -13.17
CA ARG A 225 -9.96 -13.60 -14.07
C ARG A 225 -9.93 -12.07 -14.19
N CYS A 226 -9.36 -11.38 -13.19
CA CYS A 226 -9.24 -9.92 -13.18
C CYS A 226 -8.50 -9.37 -14.40
N TYR A 227 -7.57 -10.13 -15.01
CA TYR A 227 -6.78 -9.63 -16.14
C TYR A 227 -7.66 -9.18 -17.31
N ARG A 228 -8.69 -9.97 -17.65
CA ARG A 228 -9.60 -9.64 -18.76
C ARG A 228 -10.39 -8.36 -18.49
N TYR A 229 -10.71 -8.10 -17.23
CA TYR A 229 -11.48 -6.95 -16.82
C TYR A 229 -10.63 -5.68 -16.67
N LEU A 230 -9.44 -5.81 -16.08
CA LEU A 230 -8.60 -4.68 -15.70
C LEU A 230 -7.64 -4.23 -16.79
N SER A 231 -7.26 -5.08 -17.75
CA SER A 231 -6.27 -4.73 -18.79
C SER A 231 -6.66 -3.53 -19.66
N GLY A 232 -7.95 -3.25 -19.81
CA GLY A 232 -8.44 -2.05 -20.49
C GLY A 232 -8.34 -0.75 -19.67
N ILE A 233 -8.10 -0.85 -18.36
CA ILE A 233 -8.13 0.27 -17.40
C ILE A 233 -6.72 0.51 -16.82
N LEU A 234 -6.04 -0.58 -16.48
CA LEU A 234 -4.70 -0.63 -15.90
C LEU A 234 -3.81 -1.47 -16.84
N PRO A 235 -2.98 -0.82 -17.68
CA PRO A 235 -2.30 -1.48 -18.79
C PRO A 235 -1.15 -2.39 -18.37
N SER A 236 -0.65 -2.24 -17.14
CA SER A 236 0.50 -3.01 -16.64
C SER A 236 0.10 -3.97 -15.53
N MET A 237 0.79 -5.11 -15.45
CA MET A 237 0.59 -6.11 -14.40
C MET A 237 1.94 -6.69 -13.96
N ILE A 238 2.09 -6.88 -12.65
CA ILE A 238 3.18 -7.65 -12.05
C ILE A 238 2.62 -8.74 -11.13
N GLY A 239 3.40 -9.81 -10.95
CA GLY A 239 3.11 -10.86 -9.96
C GLY A 239 3.65 -10.51 -8.58
N ILE A 240 2.99 -10.98 -7.53
CA ILE A 240 3.55 -11.01 -6.17
C ILE A 240 4.15 -12.41 -5.96
N LEU A 241 5.45 -12.48 -5.70
CA LEU A 241 6.17 -13.71 -5.40
C LEU A 241 6.26 -13.93 -3.89
N PRO A 242 6.26 -15.18 -3.41
CA PRO A 242 6.41 -15.50 -2.00
C PRO A 242 7.64 -14.84 -1.37
N ALA A 243 7.52 -14.53 -0.08
CA ALA A 243 8.64 -14.07 0.73
C ALA A 243 9.81 -15.07 0.69
N LYS A 244 11.04 -14.55 0.81
CA LYS A 244 12.23 -15.42 0.87
C LYS A 244 12.16 -16.31 2.11
N GLY A 245 12.42 -17.61 1.94
CA GLY A 245 12.40 -18.58 3.04
C GLY A 245 11.00 -19.07 3.43
N SER A 246 9.93 -18.68 2.74
CA SER A 246 8.55 -19.12 3.02
C SER A 246 8.27 -20.61 2.75
N GLY A 247 9.24 -21.37 2.20
CA GLY A 247 9.06 -22.76 1.76
C GLY A 247 8.21 -22.94 0.50
N ARG A 248 7.56 -21.88 0.00
CA ARG A 248 6.81 -21.89 -1.26
C ARG A 248 7.75 -21.78 -2.46
N SER A 249 7.34 -22.35 -3.60
CA SER A 249 8.09 -22.24 -4.85
C SER A 249 8.25 -20.77 -5.26
N HIS A 250 9.44 -20.39 -5.70
CA HIS A 250 9.74 -19.03 -6.17
C HIS A 250 9.04 -18.65 -7.49
N THR A 251 8.34 -19.59 -8.12
CA THR A 251 7.55 -19.37 -9.34
C THR A 251 6.05 -19.29 -9.09
N THR A 252 5.57 -19.66 -7.89
CA THR A 252 4.15 -19.58 -7.56
C THR A 252 3.80 -18.13 -7.26
N TRP A 253 2.82 -17.58 -7.96
CA TRP A 253 2.30 -16.25 -7.63
C TRP A 253 1.37 -16.34 -6.42
N VAL A 254 1.53 -15.42 -5.47
CA VAL A 254 0.64 -15.27 -4.30
C VAL A 254 -0.33 -14.09 -4.47
N GLY A 255 -0.25 -13.40 -5.60
CA GLY A 255 -1.13 -12.30 -5.95
C GLY A 255 -0.65 -11.57 -7.21
N HIS A 256 -1.38 -10.54 -7.59
CA HIS A 256 -1.16 -9.72 -8.77
C HIS A 256 -1.38 -8.26 -8.42
N ILE A 257 -0.63 -7.38 -9.09
CA ILE A 257 -0.83 -5.94 -9.01
C ILE A 257 -1.00 -5.44 -10.44
N TYR A 258 -2.19 -4.93 -10.74
CA TYR A 258 -2.48 -4.18 -11.96
C TYR A 258 -2.26 -2.71 -11.66
N TYR A 259 -1.61 -1.98 -12.55
CA TYR A 259 -1.25 -0.59 -12.28
C TYR A 259 -1.15 0.28 -13.53
N LYS A 260 -1.30 1.58 -13.33
CA LYS A 260 -1.27 2.61 -14.37
C LYS A 260 0.12 3.17 -14.65
N ASP A 261 0.86 3.50 -13.59
CA ASP A 261 2.20 4.09 -13.66
C ASP A 261 3.11 3.43 -12.62
N VAL A 262 4.38 3.17 -12.94
CA VAL A 262 5.35 2.55 -12.02
C VAL A 262 5.49 3.32 -10.70
N LYS A 263 5.20 4.63 -10.67
CA LYS A 263 5.20 5.43 -9.45
C LYS A 263 4.24 4.93 -8.39
N ILE A 264 3.07 4.38 -8.74
CA ILE A 264 2.15 3.86 -7.73
C ILE A 264 2.76 2.66 -6.99
N LEU A 265 3.64 1.90 -7.65
CA LEU A 265 4.36 0.80 -7.02
C LEU A 265 5.31 1.28 -5.92
N GLU A 266 5.79 2.52 -5.97
CA GLU A 266 6.57 3.13 -4.88
C GLU A 266 5.73 3.37 -3.61
N SER A 267 4.41 3.52 -3.75
CA SER A 267 3.48 3.65 -2.61
C SER A 267 3.04 2.30 -2.02
N ILE A 268 3.08 1.24 -2.84
CA ILE A 268 2.63 -0.10 -2.48
C ILE A 268 3.79 -0.96 -1.93
N CYS A 269 4.98 -0.79 -2.51
CA CYS A 269 6.18 -1.54 -2.15
C CYS A 269 6.99 -0.80 -1.08
N GLU A 270 7.05 -1.38 0.11
CA GLU A 270 7.81 -0.83 1.23
C GLU A 270 9.19 -1.47 1.30
N VAL A 271 10.18 -0.77 0.74
CA VAL A 271 11.59 -1.13 0.83
C VAL A 271 12.45 0.04 1.26
N SER A 272 13.45 -0.24 2.09
CA SER A 272 14.45 0.73 2.56
C SER A 272 15.85 0.29 2.16
N LEU A 273 16.75 1.27 2.06
CA LEU A 273 18.17 0.98 1.92
C LEU A 273 18.69 0.41 3.26
N PRO A 274 19.80 -0.35 3.24
CA PRO A 274 20.53 -0.63 4.46
C PRO A 274 20.82 0.69 5.21
N ARG A 275 20.50 0.75 6.50
CA ARG A 275 20.49 2.00 7.30
C ARG A 275 21.76 2.83 7.17
N HIS A 276 22.92 2.18 7.12
CA HIS A 276 24.20 2.87 6.98
C HIS A 276 24.42 3.48 5.59
N LEU A 277 23.94 2.83 4.53
CA LEU A 277 23.97 3.39 3.17
C LEU A 277 22.98 4.56 3.04
N GLU A 278 21.80 4.44 3.64
CA GLU A 278 20.79 5.51 3.69
C GLU A 278 21.34 6.76 4.38
N TYR A 279 21.80 6.61 5.63
CA TYR A 279 22.39 7.68 6.42
C TYR A 279 23.56 8.36 5.70
N HIS A 280 24.45 7.57 5.09
CA HIS A 280 25.61 8.15 4.41
C HIS A 280 25.22 8.89 3.12
N LEU A 281 24.21 8.39 2.39
CA LEU A 281 23.69 9.09 1.22
C LEU A 281 23.10 10.45 1.61
N GLU A 282 22.30 10.51 2.67
CA GLU A 282 21.74 11.76 3.20
C GLU A 282 22.85 12.75 3.60
N PHE A 283 23.90 12.26 4.27
CA PHE A 283 25.06 13.07 4.64
C PHE A 283 25.75 13.69 3.41
N LEU A 284 25.96 12.90 2.35
CA LEU A 284 26.55 13.37 1.09
C LEU A 284 25.65 14.41 0.39
N GLU A 285 24.34 14.22 0.43
CA GLU A 285 23.36 15.16 -0.16
C GLU A 285 23.35 16.50 0.58
N LEU A 286 23.34 16.49 1.92
CA LEU A 286 23.45 17.69 2.74
C LEU A 286 24.77 18.44 2.47
N GLY A 287 25.87 17.70 2.32
CA GLY A 287 27.17 18.26 1.95
C GLY A 287 27.16 18.93 0.58
N ALA A 288 26.53 18.30 -0.42
CA ALA A 288 26.38 18.85 -1.76
C ALA A 288 25.50 20.11 -1.79
N GLU A 289 24.41 20.13 -1.02
CA GLU A 289 23.51 21.27 -0.94
C GLU A 289 24.19 22.49 -0.28
N ARG A 290 24.93 22.28 0.81
CA ARG A 290 25.72 23.34 1.47
C ARG A 290 26.73 23.98 0.50
N LYS A 291 27.44 23.17 -0.29
CA LYS A 291 28.37 23.66 -1.31
C LYS A 291 27.68 24.50 -2.39
N ARG A 292 26.50 24.06 -2.88
CA ARG A 292 25.71 24.83 -3.86
C ARG A 292 25.23 26.17 -3.29
N ARG A 293 24.81 26.21 -2.02
CA ARG A 293 24.38 27.47 -1.36
C ARG A 293 25.55 28.45 -1.18
N GLN A 294 26.75 27.96 -0.87
CA GLN A 294 27.95 28.80 -0.78
C GLN A 294 28.35 29.39 -2.13
N GLN A 295 28.32 28.58 -3.21
CA GLN A 295 28.61 29.07 -4.57
C GLN A 295 27.64 30.15 -5.02
N LYS A 296 26.34 30.01 -4.72
CA LYS A 296 25.32 31.04 -5.03
C LYS A 296 25.49 32.35 -4.26
N ARG A 297 26.21 32.35 -3.13
CA ARG A 297 26.49 33.58 -2.35
C ARG A 297 27.74 34.32 -2.83
N GLN A 298 28.56 33.68 -3.65
CA GLN A 298 29.80 34.24 -4.21
C GLN A 298 29.59 34.82 -5.63
N GLN A 299 28.38 34.68 -6.17
CA GLN A 299 27.93 35.27 -7.44
C GLN A 299 27.04 36.46 -7.15
#